data_AF-A0A0F9RBI2-F1
#
_entry.id   AF-A0A0F9RBI2-F1
#
_cell.length_a   1.000
_cell.length_b   1.000
_cell.length_c   1.000
_cell.angle_alpha   90.00
_cell.angle_beta   90.00
_cell.angle_gamma   90.00
#
_symmetry.space_group_name_H-M   'P 1'
#
loop_
_entity.id
_entity.type
_entity.pdbx_description
1 polymer ?
#
loop_
_entity_poly.entity_id
_entity_poly.type
_entity_poly.pdbx_seq_one_letter_code
_entity_poly.pdbx_strand_id
1 'polypeptide(L)'
;MKTNILVQYQGGGYDGCFWEWNYFYIDKQGTFHDIQSSGRAGIDNKQDAEQFIRQDKNKTYIYDMNNEQDIITFSNESHPVHVSGVLQWFEDNPDTGIKFFVVCSECKCHIDSDELVLDENKLFCDECYTTGFCSCCESYVGETEIVQVDAGEHYGHDYICVDCKEYHDEERETESLEDLRWQAFCTGKPDMFSGKLREERLSTGELPKLLASSIRECEKALERAIIKAEPQQADEPERTG
;
A
#
# COMPACT_ATOMS: atom_id res chain seq x y z
N MET A 1 -35.79 -23.46 -17.60
CA MET A 1 -34.77 -22.43 -17.31
C MET A 1 -33.98 -22.92 -16.12
N LYS A 2 -32.64 -22.79 -16.11
CA LYS A 2 -31.88 -23.05 -14.89
C LYS A 2 -32.31 -22.04 -13.84
N THR A 3 -32.52 -22.49 -12.61
CA THR A 3 -32.97 -21.68 -11.46
C THR A 3 -31.93 -21.75 -10.35
N ASN A 4 -32.01 -20.85 -9.38
CA ASN A 4 -30.97 -20.64 -8.36
C ASN A 4 -29.58 -20.43 -8.96
N ILE A 5 -29.50 -19.62 -10.02
CA ILE A 5 -28.22 -19.33 -10.68
C ILE A 5 -27.86 -17.86 -10.59
N LEU A 6 -26.60 -17.60 -10.25
CA LEU A 6 -25.95 -16.31 -10.43
C LEU A 6 -25.25 -16.33 -11.78
N VAL A 7 -25.45 -15.29 -12.58
CA VAL A 7 -24.81 -15.16 -13.90
C VAL A 7 -23.94 -13.92 -13.91
N GLN A 8 -22.66 -14.13 -14.22
CA GLN A 8 -21.67 -13.08 -14.46
C GLN A 8 -21.37 -13.00 -15.96
N TYR A 9 -21.40 -11.80 -16.52
CA TYR A 9 -21.17 -11.59 -17.93
C TYR A 9 -20.56 -10.21 -18.22
N GLN A 10 -19.96 -10.05 -19.41
CA GLN A 10 -19.47 -8.75 -19.84
C GLN A 10 -20.60 -7.95 -20.49
N GLY A 11 -21.01 -6.85 -19.83
CA GLY A 11 -22.06 -5.93 -20.30
C GLY A 11 -21.67 -5.07 -21.50
N GLY A 12 -20.36 -5.01 -21.78
CA GLY A 12 -19.83 -4.16 -22.83
C GLY A 12 -19.67 -2.70 -22.42
N GLY A 13 -18.49 -2.14 -22.67
CA GLY A 13 -18.24 -0.71 -22.46
C GLY A 13 -18.89 0.16 -23.55
N TYR A 14 -18.95 1.47 -23.27
CA TYR A 14 -19.17 2.49 -24.29
C TYR A 14 -18.01 2.51 -25.29
N ASP A 15 -18.20 3.13 -26.46
CA ASP A 15 -17.15 3.25 -27.46
C ASP A 15 -15.95 4.02 -26.87
N GLY A 16 -14.81 3.35 -26.71
CA GLY A 16 -13.62 3.87 -26.03
C GLY A 16 -13.50 3.58 -24.52
N CYS A 17 -14.41 2.84 -23.90
CA CYS A 17 -14.38 2.50 -22.46
C CYS A 17 -13.97 1.04 -22.18
N PHE A 18 -13.48 0.81 -20.96
CA PHE A 18 -13.17 -0.52 -20.44
C PHE A 18 -14.44 -1.40 -20.36
N TRP A 19 -14.24 -2.72 -20.44
CA TRP A 19 -15.34 -3.69 -20.34
C TRP A 19 -15.81 -3.80 -18.89
N GLU A 20 -17.11 -3.57 -18.66
CA GLU A 20 -17.74 -3.71 -17.35
C GLU A 20 -18.33 -5.11 -17.17
N TRP A 21 -18.22 -5.62 -15.93
CA TRP A 21 -18.88 -6.86 -15.51
C TRP A 21 -20.28 -6.56 -14.99
N ASN A 22 -21.24 -7.38 -15.41
CA ASN A 22 -22.63 -7.34 -15.00
C ASN A 22 -23.07 -8.66 -14.36
N TYR A 23 -24.12 -8.57 -13.56
CA TYR A 23 -24.61 -9.65 -12.70
C TYR A 23 -26.14 -9.67 -12.69
N PHE A 24 -26.71 -10.86 -12.84
CA PHE A 24 -28.13 -11.08 -12.52
C PHE A 24 -28.31 -12.42 -11.83
N TYR A 25 -29.40 -12.55 -11.08
CA TYR A 25 -29.77 -13.77 -10.38
C TYR A 25 -31.14 -14.27 -10.85
N ILE A 26 -31.28 -15.59 -10.96
CA ILE A 26 -32.55 -16.26 -11.23
C ILE A 26 -32.87 -17.14 -10.03
N ASP A 27 -33.93 -16.83 -9.31
CA ASP A 27 -34.30 -17.55 -8.09
C ASP A 27 -34.89 -18.94 -8.36
N LYS A 28 -35.26 -19.65 -7.28
CA LYS A 28 -35.84 -21.01 -7.34
C LYS A 28 -37.18 -21.06 -8.07
N GLN A 29 -37.94 -19.95 -8.07
CA GLN A 29 -39.20 -19.81 -8.80
C GLN A 29 -38.98 -19.41 -10.26
N GLY A 30 -37.75 -19.07 -10.65
CA GLY A 30 -37.41 -18.56 -11.97
C GLY A 30 -37.74 -17.08 -12.14
N THR A 31 -37.87 -16.31 -11.06
CA THR A 31 -37.94 -14.85 -11.09
C THR A 31 -36.55 -14.31 -11.43
N PHE A 32 -36.53 -13.29 -12.29
CA PHE A 32 -35.32 -12.59 -12.64
C PHE A 32 -35.08 -11.44 -11.66
N HIS A 33 -33.84 -11.30 -11.22
CA HIS A 33 -33.38 -10.24 -10.36
C HIS A 33 -32.14 -9.60 -10.99
N ASP A 34 -32.24 -8.31 -11.29
CA ASP A 34 -31.08 -7.52 -11.73
C ASP A 34 -30.25 -7.15 -10.49
N ILE A 35 -28.96 -7.51 -10.51
CA ILE A 35 -28.01 -7.14 -9.46
C ILE A 35 -27.23 -5.91 -9.92
N GLN A 36 -26.66 -6.00 -11.13
CA GLN A 36 -25.95 -4.91 -11.77
C GLN A 36 -26.00 -5.11 -13.28
N SER A 37 -26.68 -4.18 -13.95
CA SER A 37 -26.71 -4.12 -15.41
C SER A 37 -26.24 -2.74 -15.88
N SER A 38 -25.18 -2.72 -16.69
CA SER A 38 -24.68 -1.52 -17.33
C SER A 38 -24.26 -1.78 -18.78
N GLY A 39 -23.96 -0.69 -19.50
CA GLY A 39 -23.45 -0.76 -20.86
C GLY A 39 -24.47 -1.19 -21.91
N ARG A 40 -23.98 -1.42 -23.14
CA ARG A 40 -24.83 -1.68 -24.31
C ARG A 40 -25.46 -3.08 -24.34
N ALA A 41 -24.91 -4.01 -23.56
CA ALA A 41 -25.38 -5.39 -23.46
C ALA A 41 -25.82 -5.72 -22.03
N GLY A 42 -26.14 -4.71 -21.21
CA GLY A 42 -26.83 -4.90 -19.94
C GLY A 42 -28.16 -5.61 -20.13
N ILE A 43 -28.44 -6.55 -19.23
CA ILE A 43 -29.67 -7.35 -19.20
C ILE A 43 -30.42 -6.95 -17.94
N ASP A 44 -31.56 -6.31 -18.11
CA ASP A 44 -32.41 -5.80 -17.03
C ASP A 44 -33.77 -6.52 -16.94
N ASN A 45 -33.97 -7.57 -17.75
CA ASN A 45 -35.22 -8.30 -17.81
C ASN A 45 -35.05 -9.80 -18.08
N LYS A 46 -36.09 -10.55 -17.71
CA LYS A 46 -36.12 -12.01 -17.81
C LYS A 46 -36.00 -12.55 -19.24
N GLN A 47 -36.64 -11.90 -20.22
CA GLN A 47 -36.67 -12.42 -21.59
C GLN A 47 -35.27 -12.39 -22.21
N ASP A 48 -34.55 -11.30 -21.99
CA ASP A 48 -33.17 -11.14 -22.45
C ASP A 48 -32.23 -12.08 -21.70
N ALA A 49 -32.41 -12.27 -20.38
CA ALA A 49 -31.64 -13.25 -19.60
C ALA A 49 -31.83 -14.68 -20.13
N GLU A 50 -33.07 -15.09 -20.43
CA GLU A 50 -33.36 -16.40 -21.01
C GLU A 50 -32.72 -16.58 -22.39
N GLN A 51 -32.77 -15.56 -23.24
CA GLN A 51 -32.14 -15.59 -24.55
C GLN A 51 -30.62 -15.65 -24.42
N PHE A 52 -30.05 -14.89 -23.50
CA PHE A 52 -28.61 -14.83 -23.24
C PHE A 52 -28.06 -16.17 -22.79
N ILE A 53 -28.69 -16.81 -21.80
CA ILE A 53 -28.29 -18.13 -21.29
C ILE A 53 -28.34 -19.21 -22.39
N ARG A 54 -29.29 -19.13 -23.33
CA ARG A 54 -29.41 -20.10 -24.44
C ARG A 54 -28.34 -19.91 -25.52
N GLN A 55 -27.80 -18.71 -25.67
CA GLN A 55 -26.86 -18.38 -26.74
C GLN A 55 -25.42 -18.85 -26.45
N ASP A 56 -25.12 -19.22 -25.20
CA ASP A 56 -23.80 -19.72 -24.74
C ASP A 56 -22.62 -18.93 -25.34
N LYS A 57 -22.60 -17.63 -25.04
CA LYS A 57 -21.55 -16.73 -25.55
C LYS A 57 -20.29 -16.86 -24.71
N ASN A 58 -19.14 -16.80 -25.38
CA ASN A 58 -17.82 -16.66 -24.75
C ASN A 58 -17.85 -15.56 -23.67
N LYS A 59 -17.29 -15.86 -22.49
CA LYS A 59 -17.20 -14.98 -21.30
C LYS A 59 -18.51 -14.80 -20.50
N THR A 60 -19.31 -15.85 -20.45
CA THR A 60 -20.42 -15.98 -19.51
C THR A 60 -20.07 -17.02 -18.46
N TYR A 61 -20.25 -16.70 -17.19
CA TYR A 61 -20.05 -17.61 -16.07
C TYR A 61 -21.39 -17.79 -15.37
N ILE A 62 -21.78 -19.05 -15.16
CA ILE A 62 -23.06 -19.41 -14.53
C ILE A 62 -22.73 -20.27 -13.33
N TYR A 63 -23.11 -19.78 -12.15
CA TYR A 63 -22.86 -20.40 -10.86
C TYR A 63 -24.17 -20.91 -10.28
N ASP A 64 -24.23 -22.18 -9.85
CA ASP A 64 -25.36 -22.74 -9.11
C ASP A 64 -25.25 -22.35 -7.63
N MET A 65 -26.17 -21.51 -7.16
CA MET A 65 -26.18 -21.02 -5.77
C MET A 65 -26.61 -22.08 -4.75
N ASN A 66 -27.03 -23.27 -5.17
CA ASN A 66 -27.16 -24.43 -4.28
C ASN A 66 -25.84 -25.20 -4.12
N ASN A 67 -24.86 -24.95 -4.98
CA ASN A 67 -23.55 -25.57 -4.93
C ASN A 67 -22.56 -24.64 -4.21
N GLU A 68 -22.18 -25.01 -3.00
CA GLU A 68 -21.19 -24.29 -2.20
C GLU A 68 -19.87 -24.08 -2.97
N GLN A 69 -19.45 -25.06 -3.77
CA GLN A 69 -18.23 -24.94 -4.57
C GLN A 69 -18.32 -23.86 -5.64
N ASP A 70 -19.50 -23.60 -6.21
CA ASP A 70 -19.69 -22.54 -7.19
C ASP A 70 -19.64 -21.15 -6.53
N ILE A 71 -20.15 -21.02 -5.30
CA ILE A 71 -20.02 -19.80 -4.48
C ILE A 71 -18.55 -19.53 -4.17
N ILE A 72 -17.82 -20.56 -3.72
CA ILE A 72 -16.36 -20.48 -3.48
C ILE A 72 -15.61 -20.09 -4.77
N THR A 73 -15.99 -20.66 -5.91
CA THR A 73 -15.37 -20.34 -7.21
C THR A 73 -15.61 -18.89 -7.59
N PHE A 74 -16.86 -18.43 -7.48
CA PHE A 74 -17.20 -17.02 -7.73
C PHE A 74 -16.40 -16.08 -6.82
N SER A 75 -16.32 -16.39 -5.52
CA SER A 75 -15.59 -15.58 -4.55
C SER A 75 -14.08 -15.50 -4.83
N ASN A 76 -13.47 -16.56 -5.37
CA ASN A 76 -12.03 -16.60 -5.61
C ASN A 76 -11.63 -16.08 -6.99
N GLU A 77 -12.47 -16.25 -8.01
CA GLU A 77 -12.14 -15.92 -9.40
C GLU A 77 -12.65 -14.53 -9.83
N SER A 78 -13.62 -13.97 -9.11
CA SER A 78 -14.15 -12.63 -9.39
C SER A 78 -13.36 -11.54 -8.68
N HIS A 79 -13.40 -10.34 -9.23
CA HIS A 79 -12.80 -9.17 -8.59
C HIS A 79 -13.49 -8.88 -7.24
N PRO A 80 -12.75 -8.58 -6.15
CA PRO A 80 -13.31 -8.37 -4.80
C PRO A 80 -14.47 -7.40 -4.73
N VAL A 81 -14.35 -6.25 -5.41
CA VAL A 81 -15.42 -5.24 -5.50
C VAL A 81 -16.73 -5.82 -6.03
N HIS A 82 -16.66 -6.71 -7.02
CA HIS A 82 -17.86 -7.35 -7.56
C HIS A 82 -18.41 -8.42 -6.62
N VAL A 83 -17.54 -9.16 -5.94
CA VAL A 83 -17.95 -10.14 -4.93
C VAL A 83 -18.69 -9.45 -3.78
N SER A 84 -18.15 -8.34 -3.28
CA SER A 84 -18.78 -7.50 -2.25
C SER A 84 -20.13 -6.95 -2.70
N GLY A 85 -20.24 -6.44 -3.95
CA GLY A 85 -21.51 -5.96 -4.48
C GLY A 85 -22.59 -7.05 -4.57
N VAL A 86 -22.22 -8.26 -4.99
CA VAL A 86 -23.14 -9.40 -5.02
C VAL A 86 -23.52 -9.86 -3.60
N LEU A 87 -22.56 -9.90 -2.67
CA LEU A 87 -22.81 -10.21 -1.26
C LEU A 87 -23.85 -9.25 -0.66
N GLN A 88 -23.62 -7.95 -0.79
CA GLN A 88 -24.54 -6.92 -0.30
C GLN A 88 -25.93 -7.08 -0.89
N TRP A 89 -26.02 -7.39 -2.19
CA TRP A 89 -27.31 -7.61 -2.84
C TRP A 89 -28.08 -8.79 -2.23
N PHE A 90 -27.43 -9.91 -1.91
CA PHE A 90 -28.09 -11.05 -1.27
C PHE A 90 -28.55 -10.74 0.17
N GLU A 91 -27.79 -9.93 0.90
CA GLU A 91 -28.17 -9.48 2.24
C GLU A 91 -29.36 -8.53 2.24
N ASP A 92 -29.41 -7.63 1.25
CA ASP A 92 -30.55 -6.73 1.04
C ASP A 92 -31.80 -7.48 0.54
N ASN A 93 -31.63 -8.71 0.03
CA ASN A 93 -32.70 -9.54 -0.52
C ASN A 93 -32.78 -10.92 0.18
N PRO A 94 -33.08 -10.97 1.50
CA PRO A 94 -33.07 -12.21 2.28
C PRO A 94 -34.17 -13.20 1.85
N ASP A 95 -35.21 -12.72 1.18
CA ASP A 95 -36.33 -13.54 0.67
C ASP A 95 -35.90 -14.56 -0.41
N THR A 96 -34.71 -14.39 -1.00
CA THR A 96 -34.12 -15.36 -1.93
C THR A 96 -33.89 -16.72 -1.26
N GLY A 97 -33.62 -16.73 0.05
CA GLY A 97 -33.32 -17.93 0.83
C GLY A 97 -31.97 -18.58 0.49
N ILE A 98 -31.09 -17.85 -0.20
CA ILE A 98 -29.70 -18.25 -0.47
C ILE A 98 -28.83 -17.69 0.65
N LYS A 99 -28.02 -18.55 1.28
CA LYS A 99 -26.96 -18.11 2.19
C LYS A 99 -25.68 -17.88 1.38
N PHE A 100 -25.55 -16.69 0.81
CA PHE A 100 -24.34 -16.29 0.11
C PHE A 100 -23.24 -15.93 1.13
N PHE A 101 -21.99 -16.28 0.83
CA PHE A 101 -20.85 -15.99 1.68
C PHE A 101 -19.60 -15.74 0.83
N VAL A 102 -18.61 -15.10 1.43
CA VAL A 102 -17.33 -14.81 0.78
C VAL A 102 -16.23 -15.63 1.43
N VAL A 103 -15.17 -15.94 0.68
CA VAL A 103 -14.02 -16.70 1.17
C VAL A 103 -12.84 -15.75 1.36
N CYS A 104 -12.26 -15.77 2.56
CA CYS A 104 -11.05 -15.02 2.85
C CYS A 104 -9.89 -15.49 1.97
N SER A 105 -9.11 -14.54 1.47
CA SER A 105 -7.97 -14.81 0.61
C SER A 105 -6.86 -15.57 1.32
N GLU A 106 -6.71 -15.39 2.64
CA GLU A 106 -5.63 -15.97 3.44
C GLU A 106 -6.07 -17.24 4.20
N CYS A 107 -6.97 -17.13 5.20
CA CYS A 107 -7.43 -18.28 6.02
C CYS A 107 -8.33 -19.27 5.26
N LYS A 108 -8.89 -18.88 4.10
CA LYS A 108 -9.98 -19.61 3.40
C LYS A 108 -11.26 -19.82 4.23
N CYS A 109 -11.40 -19.09 5.32
CA CYS A 109 -12.60 -19.08 6.16
C CYS A 109 -13.74 -18.30 5.48
N HIS A 110 -14.98 -18.64 5.84
CA HIS A 110 -16.17 -17.97 5.32
C HIS A 110 -16.36 -16.65 6.05
N ILE A 111 -16.64 -15.59 5.29
CA ILE A 111 -16.82 -14.22 5.76
C ILE A 111 -18.26 -13.80 5.48
N ASP A 112 -18.92 -13.31 6.51
CA ASP A 112 -20.18 -12.57 6.41
C ASP A 112 -19.85 -11.08 6.14
N SER A 113 -20.77 -10.29 5.56
CA SER A 113 -20.46 -8.94 5.04
C SER A 113 -19.93 -7.96 6.07
N ASP A 114 -20.40 -8.06 7.31
CA ASP A 114 -20.03 -7.22 8.43
C ASP A 114 -18.57 -7.40 8.88
N GLU A 115 -17.92 -8.49 8.49
CA GLU A 115 -16.51 -8.80 8.80
C GLU A 115 -15.60 -8.73 7.56
N LEU A 116 -16.15 -8.29 6.42
CA LEU A 116 -15.43 -8.25 5.15
C LEU A 116 -14.57 -6.99 5.03
N VAL A 117 -13.26 -7.19 4.90
CA VAL A 117 -12.32 -6.12 4.56
C VAL A 117 -11.85 -6.28 3.11
N LEU A 118 -11.98 -5.19 2.35
CA LEU A 118 -11.49 -5.07 0.97
C LEU A 118 -10.18 -4.29 0.97
N ASP A 119 -9.12 -4.92 0.47
CA ASP A 119 -7.84 -4.26 0.29
C ASP A 119 -7.25 -4.64 -1.07
N GLU A 120 -7.02 -3.61 -1.89
CA GLU A 120 -6.66 -3.70 -3.31
C GLU A 120 -7.50 -4.73 -4.10
N ASN A 121 -6.95 -5.93 -4.28
CA ASN A 121 -7.49 -7.03 -5.08
C ASN A 121 -7.71 -8.30 -4.25
N LYS A 122 -7.82 -8.17 -2.92
CA LYS A 122 -8.06 -9.28 -2.00
C LYS A 122 -9.23 -9.01 -1.06
N LEU A 123 -9.84 -10.11 -0.62
CA LEU A 123 -10.90 -10.18 0.37
C LEU A 123 -10.31 -10.77 1.65
N PHE A 124 -10.46 -10.08 2.78
CA PHE A 124 -9.95 -10.55 4.07
C PHE A 124 -11.07 -10.61 5.11
N CYS A 125 -10.95 -11.57 6.04
CA CYS A 125 -11.67 -11.44 7.30
C CYS A 125 -10.95 -10.41 8.19
N ASP A 126 -11.69 -9.81 9.12
CA ASP A 126 -11.16 -8.83 10.07
C ASP A 126 -9.90 -9.31 10.80
N GLU A 127 -9.88 -10.57 11.25
CA GLU A 127 -8.72 -11.16 11.94
C GLU A 127 -7.47 -11.21 11.05
N CYS A 128 -7.60 -11.72 9.82
CA CYS A 128 -6.46 -11.80 8.89
C CYS A 128 -5.98 -10.42 8.50
N TYR A 129 -6.90 -9.49 8.22
CA TYR A 129 -6.54 -8.12 7.85
C TYR A 129 -5.77 -7.44 8.98
N THR A 130 -6.33 -7.45 10.19
CA THR A 130 -5.73 -6.80 11.37
C THR A 130 -4.35 -7.36 11.70
N THR A 131 -4.17 -8.68 11.57
CA THR A 131 -2.90 -9.33 11.87
C THR A 131 -1.79 -8.95 10.88
N GLY A 132 -2.14 -8.67 9.62
CA GLY A 132 -1.19 -8.26 8.57
C GLY A 132 -1.15 -6.76 8.29
N PHE A 133 -1.86 -5.93 9.07
CA PHE A 133 -1.95 -4.50 8.84
C PHE A 133 -0.83 -3.73 9.56
N CYS A 134 -0.10 -2.92 8.81
CA CYS A 134 0.93 -2.05 9.38
C CYS A 134 0.33 -0.70 9.78
N SER A 135 0.32 -0.40 11.08
CA SER A 135 -0.18 0.87 11.61
C SER A 135 0.66 2.10 11.23
N CYS A 136 1.90 1.90 10.75
CA CYS A 136 2.82 2.98 10.39
C CYS A 136 2.64 3.44 8.94
N CYS A 137 2.49 2.51 7.99
CA CYS A 137 2.26 2.85 6.57
C CYS A 137 0.79 2.70 6.14
N GLU A 138 -0.10 2.37 7.08
CA GLU A 138 -1.54 2.21 6.86
C GLU A 138 -1.87 1.22 5.72
N SER A 139 -1.05 0.18 5.56
CA SER A 139 -1.14 -0.77 4.45
C SER A 139 -1.09 -2.21 4.96
N TYR A 140 -1.78 -3.12 4.27
CA TYR A 140 -1.66 -4.55 4.53
C TYR A 140 -0.37 -5.10 3.90
N VAL A 141 0.49 -5.70 4.72
CA VAL A 141 1.77 -6.30 4.31
C VAL A 141 1.79 -7.82 4.55
N GLY A 142 0.83 -8.32 5.33
CA GLY A 142 0.74 -9.72 5.72
C GLY A 142 1.39 -10.03 7.07
N GLU A 143 0.85 -11.02 7.78
CA GLU A 143 1.26 -11.38 9.15
C GLU A 143 2.77 -11.64 9.28
N THR A 144 3.38 -12.26 8.27
CA THR A 144 4.81 -12.60 8.29
C THR A 144 5.74 -11.40 8.20
N GLU A 145 5.22 -10.25 7.75
CA GLU A 145 5.98 -9.02 7.58
C GLU A 145 5.77 -8.03 8.74
N ILE A 146 4.88 -8.34 9.69
CA ILE A 146 4.67 -7.55 10.89
C ILE A 146 5.63 -8.00 11.99
N VAL A 147 6.32 -7.03 12.59
CA VAL A 147 7.29 -7.24 13.65
C VAL A 147 6.96 -6.37 14.86
N GLN A 148 7.24 -6.90 16.05
CA GLN A 148 7.13 -6.15 17.29
C GLN A 148 8.33 -5.20 17.42
N VAL A 149 8.07 -3.95 17.80
CA VAL A 149 9.10 -2.92 17.98
C VAL A 149 8.96 -2.21 19.33
N ASP A 150 9.97 -1.44 19.73
CA ASP A 150 9.88 -0.59 20.93
C ASP A 150 9.16 0.71 20.57
N ALA A 151 7.98 0.93 21.17
CA ALA A 151 7.16 2.11 20.96
C ALA A 151 7.87 3.43 21.31
N GLY A 152 8.83 3.42 22.24
CA GLY A 152 9.63 4.60 22.56
C GLY A 152 10.61 4.99 21.46
N GLU A 153 11.06 4.01 20.66
CA GLU A 153 11.99 4.20 19.56
C GLU A 153 11.30 4.36 18.21
N HIS A 154 10.05 3.93 18.08
CA HIS A 154 9.30 3.86 16.83
C HIS A 154 7.99 4.65 16.93
N TYR A 155 8.07 5.90 17.36
CA TYR A 155 6.97 6.89 17.35
C TYR A 155 5.64 6.42 17.96
N GLY A 156 5.67 5.54 18.96
CA GLY A 156 4.49 5.05 19.67
C GLY A 156 3.83 3.80 19.07
N HIS A 157 4.46 3.15 18.09
CA HIS A 157 3.96 1.90 17.50
C HIS A 157 4.51 0.67 18.22
N ASP A 158 3.66 -0.33 18.50
CA ASP A 158 4.08 -1.62 19.07
C ASP A 158 4.34 -2.69 17.99
N TYR A 159 3.64 -2.59 16.86
CA TYR A 159 3.72 -3.52 15.73
C TYR A 159 3.68 -2.74 14.41
N ILE A 160 4.72 -2.94 13.59
CA ILE A 160 4.88 -2.30 12.27
C ILE A 160 5.46 -3.30 11.28
N CYS A 161 5.42 -2.99 9.98
CA CYS A 161 6.07 -3.82 8.98
C CYS A 161 7.60 -3.72 9.05
N VAL A 162 8.29 -4.73 8.52
CA VAL A 162 9.75 -4.75 8.43
C VAL A 162 10.29 -3.48 7.76
N ASP A 163 9.69 -3.04 6.66
CA ASP A 163 10.12 -1.85 5.92
C ASP A 163 10.02 -0.57 6.77
N CYS A 164 8.92 -0.39 7.51
CA CYS A 164 8.75 0.76 8.41
C CYS A 164 9.74 0.71 9.58
N LYS A 165 10.06 -0.49 10.07
CA LYS A 165 11.08 -0.65 11.12
C LYS A 165 12.45 -0.24 10.59
N GLU A 166 12.85 -0.71 9.42
CA GLU A 166 14.12 -0.34 8.80
C GLU A 166 14.20 1.18 8.58
N TYR A 167 13.12 1.79 8.09
CA TYR A 167 13.04 3.24 7.92
C TYR A 167 13.21 4.01 9.24
N HIS A 168 12.51 3.62 10.32
CA HIS A 168 12.66 4.28 11.62
C HIS A 168 14.05 4.08 12.24
N ASP A 169 14.64 2.89 12.08
CA ASP A 169 16.00 2.61 12.54
C ASP A 169 17.01 3.53 11.85
N GLU A 170 16.89 3.72 10.52
CA GLU A 170 17.75 4.61 9.73
C GLU A 170 17.58 6.10 10.09
N GLU A 171 16.34 6.56 10.30
CA GLU A 171 16.07 7.93 10.76
C GLU A 171 16.74 8.20 12.10
N ARG A 172 16.56 7.29 13.07
CA ARG A 172 17.15 7.42 14.40
C ARG A 172 18.68 7.39 14.37
N GLU A 173 19.28 6.53 13.56
CA GLU A 173 20.74 6.52 13.37
C GLU A 173 21.23 7.85 12.79
N THR A 174 20.47 8.43 11.86
CA THR A 174 20.78 9.73 11.26
C THR A 174 20.67 10.87 12.27
N GLU A 175 19.59 10.94 13.05
CA GLU A 175 19.40 11.94 14.11
C GLU A 175 20.49 11.85 15.18
N SER A 176 20.83 10.63 15.61
CA SER A 176 21.92 10.38 16.55
C SER A 176 23.25 10.92 16.00
N LEU A 177 23.55 10.69 14.72
CA LEU A 177 24.75 11.24 14.09
C LEU A 177 24.74 12.77 14.00
N GLU A 178 23.58 13.38 13.75
CA GLU A 178 23.43 14.85 13.74
C GLU A 178 23.65 15.44 15.13
N ASP A 179 23.08 14.83 16.17
CA ASP A 179 23.28 15.25 17.56
C ASP A 179 24.74 15.14 17.99
N LEU A 180 25.41 14.03 17.65
CA LEU A 180 26.84 13.87 17.93
C LEU A 180 27.69 14.93 17.20
N ARG A 181 27.34 15.27 15.95
CA ARG A 181 27.99 16.36 15.20
C ARG A 181 27.75 17.71 15.86
N TRP A 182 26.53 17.99 16.29
CA TRP A 182 26.18 19.23 16.97
C TRP A 182 26.92 19.38 18.30
N GLN A 183 26.97 18.32 19.12
CA GLN A 183 27.74 18.30 20.37
C GLN A 183 29.24 18.52 20.12
N ALA A 184 29.81 17.89 19.09
CA ALA A 184 31.20 18.12 18.69
C ALA A 184 31.44 19.58 18.28
N PHE A 185 30.50 20.18 17.54
CA PHE A 185 30.56 21.59 17.14
C PHE A 185 30.49 22.52 18.37
N CYS A 186 29.52 22.35 19.26
CA CYS A 186 29.31 23.20 20.43
C CYS A 186 30.42 23.12 21.48
N THR A 187 31.09 21.97 21.60
CA THR A 187 32.14 21.78 22.61
C THR A 187 33.53 22.22 22.15
N GLY A 188 33.71 22.59 20.88
CA GLY A 188 34.96 23.09 20.33
C GLY A 188 36.13 22.09 20.36
N LYS A 189 35.85 20.81 20.67
CA LYS A 189 36.82 19.72 20.66
C LYS A 189 36.57 18.87 19.41
N PRO A 190 37.45 18.93 18.39
CA PRO A 190 37.23 18.24 17.11
C PRO A 190 37.24 16.70 17.18
N ASP A 191 37.38 16.10 18.37
CA ASP A 191 37.99 14.78 18.50
C ASP A 191 37.47 13.95 19.69
N MET A 192 36.15 13.82 19.84
CA MET A 192 35.59 12.75 20.70
C MET A 192 34.88 11.63 19.92
N PHE A 193 34.69 11.81 18.59
CA PHE A 193 34.00 10.84 17.72
C PHE A 193 34.84 10.39 16.51
N SER A 194 36.10 10.81 16.41
CA SER A 194 36.95 10.55 15.23
C SER A 194 37.29 9.08 15.01
N GLY A 195 37.23 8.25 16.06
CA GLY A 195 37.46 6.80 15.97
C GLY A 195 36.29 6.08 15.30
N LYS A 196 35.09 6.19 15.87
CA LYS A 196 33.87 5.55 15.34
C LYS A 196 33.48 6.07 13.96
N LEU A 197 33.53 7.38 13.73
CA LEU A 197 33.22 7.98 12.42
C LEU A 197 34.26 7.66 11.34
N ARG A 198 35.50 7.27 11.70
CA ARG A 198 36.49 6.76 10.73
C ARG A 198 36.25 5.30 10.38
N GLU A 199 35.87 4.48 11.35
CA GLU A 199 35.65 3.04 11.14
C GLU A 199 34.42 2.79 10.25
N GLU A 200 33.33 3.54 10.42
CA GLU A 200 32.14 3.46 9.54
C GLU A 200 32.39 4.00 8.12
N ARG A 201 33.24 5.02 7.96
CA ARG A 201 33.68 5.50 6.63
C ARG A 201 34.58 4.50 5.90
N LEU A 202 35.26 3.62 6.62
CA LEU A 202 36.13 2.60 6.03
C LEU A 202 35.36 1.32 5.69
N SER A 203 34.23 1.03 6.37
CA SER A 203 33.37 -0.10 6.07
C SER A 203 32.41 0.14 4.88
N THR A 204 32.03 1.38 4.61
CA THR A 204 31.06 1.76 3.57
C THR A 204 31.64 1.99 2.17
N GLY A 205 32.97 1.88 1.99
CA GLY A 205 33.59 1.68 0.67
C GLY A 205 33.47 2.78 -0.39
N GLU A 206 32.70 3.85 -0.18
CA GLU A 206 32.53 4.92 -1.17
C GLU A 206 32.81 6.29 -0.57
N LEU A 207 33.94 6.88 -0.96
CA LEU A 207 34.15 8.32 -0.84
C LEU A 207 33.55 8.99 -2.09
N PRO A 208 32.48 9.80 -1.99
CA PRO A 208 31.97 10.52 -3.15
C PRO A 208 33.00 11.57 -3.56
N LYS A 209 33.40 11.56 -4.84
CA LYS A 209 34.35 12.50 -5.46
C LYS A 209 34.01 13.99 -5.21
N LEU A 210 32.77 14.30 -4.81
CA LEU A 210 32.26 15.62 -4.46
C LEU A 210 32.83 16.21 -3.15
N LEU A 211 33.26 15.36 -2.20
CA LEU A 211 33.88 15.83 -0.95
C LEU A 211 35.33 16.32 -1.17
N ALA A 212 36.05 15.69 -2.10
CA ALA A 212 37.42 16.10 -2.45
C ALA A 212 37.47 17.45 -3.18
N SER A 213 36.45 17.78 -3.97
CA SER A 213 36.34 19.10 -4.61
C SER A 213 35.96 20.19 -3.61
N SER A 214 35.02 19.92 -2.69
CA SER A 214 34.62 20.88 -1.65
C SER A 214 35.75 21.20 -0.68
N ILE A 215 36.56 20.20 -0.29
CA ILE A 215 37.73 20.42 0.57
C ILE A 215 38.77 21.30 -0.11
N ARG A 216 39.05 21.07 -1.41
CA ARG A 216 39.97 21.93 -2.19
C ARG A 216 39.46 23.37 -2.36
N GLU A 217 38.14 23.56 -2.44
CA GLU A 217 37.57 24.90 -2.53
C GLU A 217 37.65 25.65 -1.20
N CYS A 218 37.43 24.96 -0.07
CA CYS A 218 37.64 25.52 1.26
C CYS A 218 39.11 25.89 1.53
N GLU A 219 40.07 25.05 1.12
CA GLU A 219 41.50 25.35 1.26
C GLU A 219 41.90 26.61 0.46
N LYS A 220 41.40 26.74 -0.78
CA LYS A 220 41.64 27.94 -1.60
C LYS A 220 40.99 29.20 -1.03
N ALA A 221 39.82 29.07 -0.39
CA ALA A 221 39.15 30.19 0.27
C ALA A 221 39.94 30.67 1.50
N LEU A 222 40.52 29.74 2.26
CA LEU A 222 41.36 30.04 3.42
C LEU A 222 42.68 30.71 3.03
N GLU A 223 43.36 30.24 1.99
CA GLU A 223 44.58 30.90 1.46
C GLU A 223 44.31 32.34 1.01
N ARG A 224 43.16 32.59 0.35
CA ARG A 224 42.76 33.95 -0.05
C ARG A 224 42.47 34.87 1.13
N ALA A 225 41.96 34.32 2.22
CA ALA A 225 41.69 35.09 3.43
C ALA A 225 42.99 35.47 4.17
N ILE A 226 43.98 34.57 4.19
CA ILE A 226 45.29 34.81 4.80
C ILE A 226 46.06 35.90 4.06
N ILE A 227 46.05 35.90 2.71
CA ILE A 227 46.72 36.92 1.89
C ILE A 227 46.09 38.32 2.08
N LYS A 228 44.81 38.41 2.43
CA LYS A 228 44.11 39.68 2.67
C LYS A 228 44.37 40.29 4.05
N ALA A 229 45.00 39.55 4.96
CA ALA A 229 45.20 39.96 6.36
C ALA A 229 46.59 40.54 6.67
N GLU A 230 47.47 40.71 5.68
CA GLU A 230 48.74 41.41 5.89
C GLU A 230 48.49 42.93 6.10
N PRO A 231 48.91 43.50 7.24
CA PRO A 231 48.69 44.92 7.51
C PRO A 231 49.61 45.79 6.66
N GLN A 232 49.04 46.76 5.94
CA GLN A 232 49.79 47.87 5.38
C GLN A 232 50.46 48.64 6.52
N GLN A 233 51.80 48.67 6.53
CA GLN A 233 52.59 49.48 7.46
C GLN A 233 52.12 50.93 7.39
N ALA A 234 51.68 51.45 8.54
CA ALA A 234 51.31 52.83 8.72
C ALA A 234 52.58 53.70 8.86
N ASP A 235 52.70 54.72 8.02
CA ASP A 235 53.71 55.78 8.17
C ASP A 235 53.39 56.61 9.42
N GLU A 236 54.35 56.67 10.36
CA GLU A 236 54.32 57.56 11.53
C GLU A 236 54.60 59.02 11.12
N PRO A 237 53.88 60.03 11.63
CA PRO A 237 54.27 61.42 11.47
C PRO A 237 55.26 61.84 12.57
N GLU A 238 56.43 62.31 12.15
CA GLU A 238 57.45 62.92 13.03
C GLU A 238 56.89 64.14 13.77
N ARG A 239 57.06 64.13 15.09
CA ARG A 239 56.95 65.29 15.98
C ARG A 239 58.33 65.91 16.22
N THR A 240 58.49 67.16 15.85
CA THR A 240 59.33 68.19 16.51
C THR A 240 58.91 69.53 15.90
N GLY A 241 58.71 70.64 16.60
CA GLY A 241 59.36 71.14 17.81
C GLY A 241 59.67 72.60 17.53
#